data_AF-A0A3M1NTK7-F1
#
_entry.id   AF-A0A3M1NTK7-F1
#
_cell.length_a   1.000
_cell.length_b   1.000
_cell.length_c   1.000
_cell.angle_alpha   90.00
_cell.angle_beta   90.00
_cell.angle_gamma   90.00
#
_symmetry.space_group_name_H-M   'P 1'
#
loop_
_entity.id
_entity.type
_entity.pdbx_description
1 polymer ?
#
loop_
_entity_poly.entity_id
_entity_poly.type
_entity_poly.pdbx_seq_one_letter_code
_entity_poly.pdbx_strand_id
1 'polypeptide(L)'
;MKRCHLFLVVFMLLSLSFLMELMAQAPYTIQLKSRKFLPPVDQQTAFEAIRQQGISPEATLSGSYHVLLQFYEIPDELQKNRLKATGIVLHDYIPHRAFSASIAPTVTPNDLVALGVRFVGLFQPTDKLSPELLEGYPQTRSKSPDRLAVYVLTYPDIPISAAVSILIRKFDCEILSSSEQFHLISLILLKNQLNELASLE
;
A
#
# COMPACT_ATOMS: atom_id res chain seq x y z
N MET A 1 48.50 25.21 15.39
CA MET A 1 48.32 23.74 15.26
C MET A 1 47.16 23.20 16.10
N LYS A 2 47.07 23.46 17.42
CA LYS A 2 45.98 22.94 18.28
C LYS A 2 44.55 23.29 17.84
N ARG A 3 44.32 24.50 17.32
CA ARG A 3 43.01 24.95 16.79
C ARG A 3 42.58 24.21 15.51
N CYS A 4 43.52 23.77 14.69
CA CYS A 4 43.25 23.02 13.46
C CYS A 4 42.90 21.55 13.78
N HIS A 5 43.59 20.94 14.76
CA HIS A 5 43.22 19.61 15.27
C HIS A 5 41.84 19.60 15.93
N LEU A 6 41.49 20.62 16.72
CA LEU A 6 40.17 20.70 17.34
C LEU A 6 39.05 20.78 16.28
N PHE A 7 39.25 21.56 15.23
CA PHE A 7 38.28 21.70 14.14
C PHE A 7 38.08 20.39 13.36
N LEU A 8 39.17 19.65 13.14
CA LEU A 8 39.16 18.38 12.43
C LEU A 8 38.45 17.28 13.24
N VAL A 9 38.67 17.24 14.56
CA VAL A 9 37.96 16.32 15.47
C VAL A 9 36.47 16.63 15.54
N VAL A 10 36.09 17.91 15.62
CA VAL A 10 34.67 18.32 15.62
C VAL A 10 33.98 17.97 14.30
N PHE A 11 34.66 18.22 13.17
CA PHE A 11 34.13 17.84 11.85
C PHE A 11 33.97 16.32 11.71
N MET A 12 34.95 15.55 12.20
CA MET A 12 34.88 14.08 12.18
C MET A 12 33.71 13.56 13.03
N LEU A 13 33.49 14.12 14.23
CA LEU A 13 32.36 13.76 15.09
C LEU A 13 31.01 14.11 14.45
N LEU A 14 30.89 15.30 13.83
CA LEU A 14 29.69 15.69 13.08
C LEU A 14 29.41 14.76 11.90
N SER A 15 30.46 14.36 11.16
CA SER A 15 30.32 13.43 10.04
C SER A 15 29.90 12.02 10.50
N LEU A 16 30.39 11.57 11.66
CA LEU A 16 30.07 10.26 12.22
C LEU A 16 28.62 10.21 12.73
N SER A 17 28.13 11.28 13.36
CA SER A 17 26.73 11.39 13.78
C SER A 17 25.76 11.33 12.58
N PHE A 18 26.11 12.00 11.48
CA PHE A 18 25.31 11.99 10.26
C PHE A 18 25.25 10.60 9.59
N LEU A 19 26.36 9.86 9.60
CA LEU A 19 26.43 8.49 9.09
C LEU A 19 25.57 7.51 9.91
N MET A 20 25.47 7.69 11.23
CA MET A 20 24.63 6.84 12.08
C MET A 20 23.12 7.04 11.81
N GLU A 21 22.67 8.27 11.57
CA GLU A 21 21.27 8.56 11.24
C GLU A 21 20.82 7.88 9.94
N LEU A 22 21.68 7.86 8.91
CA LEU A 22 21.37 7.22 7.63
C LEU A 22 21.17 5.69 7.77
N MET A 23 22.02 5.05 8.59
CA MET A 23 21.94 3.61 8.86
C MET A 23 20.70 3.25 9.69
N ALA A 24 20.24 4.15 10.57
CA ALA A 24 19.04 3.95 11.37
C ALA A 24 17.73 4.02 10.56
N GLN A 25 17.73 4.67 9.39
CA GLN A 25 16.53 4.85 8.56
C GLN A 25 16.36 3.82 7.43
N ALA A 26 17.44 3.17 7.00
CA ALA A 26 17.41 2.05 6.05
C ALA A 26 16.33 0.99 6.35
N PRO A 27 16.13 0.51 7.60
CA PRO A 27 15.11 -0.50 7.92
C PRO A 27 13.66 0.00 7.85
N TYR A 28 13.43 1.27 7.51
CA TYR A 28 12.09 1.86 7.36
C TYR A 28 11.80 2.33 5.93
N THR A 29 12.69 2.09 4.97
CA THR A 29 12.40 2.38 3.57
C THR A 29 11.38 1.36 3.04
N ILE A 30 10.17 1.82 2.69
CA ILE A 30 9.18 0.95 2.07
C ILE A 30 9.60 0.68 0.63
N GLN A 31 9.54 -0.60 0.23
CA GLN A 31 9.89 -1.05 -1.11
C GLN A 31 8.69 -1.70 -1.78
N LEU A 32 8.08 -0.97 -2.71
CA LEU A 32 7.04 -1.44 -3.62
C LEU A 32 7.67 -1.76 -4.98
N LYS A 33 6.93 -2.45 -5.86
CA LYS A 33 7.40 -2.72 -7.23
C LYS A 33 7.55 -1.45 -8.06
N SER A 34 6.66 -0.49 -7.84
CA SER A 34 6.60 0.82 -8.51
C SER A 34 7.64 1.82 -8.00
N ARG A 35 7.96 1.81 -6.70
CA ARG A 35 8.77 2.84 -6.05
C ARG A 35 9.37 2.38 -4.73
N LYS A 36 10.41 3.10 -4.30
CA LYS A 36 10.99 3.03 -2.95
C LYS A 36 10.93 4.40 -2.32
N PHE A 37 10.52 4.48 -1.06
CA PHE A 37 10.45 5.75 -0.36
C PHE A 37 10.58 5.56 1.15
N LEU A 38 11.03 6.62 1.83
CA LEU A 38 11.05 6.69 3.28
C LEU A 38 9.78 7.42 3.74
N PRO A 39 8.79 6.72 4.33
CA PRO A 39 7.60 7.37 4.84
C PRO A 39 7.92 8.24 6.07
N PRO A 40 7.22 9.39 6.22
CA PRO A 40 7.29 10.19 7.44
C PRO A 40 6.74 9.40 8.63
N VAL A 41 7.22 9.73 9.83
CA VAL A 41 6.65 9.20 11.08
C VAL A 41 5.44 10.06 11.43
N ASP A 42 4.31 9.76 10.81
CA ASP A 42 3.07 10.49 10.99
C ASP A 42 1.89 9.53 10.81
N GLN A 43 1.43 8.94 11.91
CA GLN A 43 0.21 8.11 11.88
C GLN A 43 -1.06 8.94 12.08
N GLN A 44 -0.92 10.11 12.70
CA GLN A 44 -2.06 10.85 13.21
C GLN A 44 -2.68 11.73 12.15
N THR A 45 -1.89 12.64 11.58
CA THR A 45 -2.37 13.52 10.52
C THR A 45 -2.59 12.73 9.22
N ALA A 46 -1.77 11.72 8.95
CA ALA A 46 -1.95 10.87 7.78
C ALA A 46 -3.28 10.09 7.82
N PHE A 47 -3.64 9.49 8.95
CA PHE A 47 -4.89 8.72 9.04
C PHE A 47 -6.13 9.62 9.04
N GLU A 48 -6.06 10.77 9.70
CA GLU A 48 -7.13 11.77 9.61
C GLU A 48 -7.34 12.25 8.17
N ALA A 49 -6.26 12.47 7.42
CA ALA A 49 -6.34 12.82 6.00
C ALA A 49 -7.02 11.73 5.16
N ILE A 50 -6.74 10.44 5.42
CA ILE A 50 -7.39 9.32 4.75
C ILE A 50 -8.90 9.34 5.01
N ARG A 51 -9.33 9.58 6.25
CA ARG A 51 -10.76 9.69 6.61
C ARG A 51 -11.44 10.88 5.94
N GLN A 52 -10.70 11.97 5.71
CA GLN A 52 -11.22 13.21 5.12
C GLN A 52 -11.23 13.19 3.58
N GLN A 53 -10.51 12.28 2.92
CA GLN A 53 -10.47 12.18 1.46
C GLN A 53 -11.80 11.74 0.81
N GLY A 54 -12.88 11.59 1.59
CA GLY A 54 -14.21 11.27 1.07
C GLY A 54 -14.37 9.83 0.62
N ILE A 55 -13.37 8.97 0.90
CA ILE A 55 -13.53 7.51 0.86
C ILE A 55 -14.39 7.17 2.08
N SER A 56 -15.71 7.26 1.95
CA SER A 56 -16.57 6.72 3.00
C SER A 56 -16.30 5.21 3.06
N PRO A 57 -16.03 4.64 4.24
CA PRO A 57 -15.99 3.19 4.42
C PRO A 57 -17.26 2.53 3.90
N GLU A 58 -18.42 3.19 4.06
CA GLU A 58 -19.70 2.70 3.53
C GLU A 58 -19.78 2.70 1.99
N ALA A 59 -18.89 3.46 1.33
CA ALA A 59 -18.73 3.47 -0.12
C ALA A 59 -17.68 2.47 -0.62
N THR A 60 -16.87 1.89 0.28
CA THR A 60 -15.94 0.79 -0.04
C THR A 60 -16.68 -0.54 -0.04
N LEU A 61 -16.22 -1.51 -0.84
CA LEU A 61 -16.86 -2.82 -0.93
C LEU A 61 -16.81 -3.62 0.38
N SER A 62 -15.80 -3.41 1.22
CA SER A 62 -15.61 -4.15 2.47
C SER A 62 -16.04 -3.39 3.72
N GLY A 63 -16.41 -2.11 3.61
CA GLY A 63 -16.67 -1.28 4.79
C GLY A 63 -15.40 -0.83 5.52
N SER A 64 -14.21 -1.00 4.93
CA SER A 64 -12.91 -0.76 5.55
C SER A 64 -11.97 0.01 4.62
N TYR A 65 -10.98 0.70 5.18
CA TYR A 65 -9.93 1.36 4.41
C TYR A 65 -8.81 0.38 4.08
N HIS A 66 -8.45 0.24 2.81
CA HIS A 66 -7.28 -0.55 2.39
C HIS A 66 -6.04 0.32 2.32
N VAL A 67 -5.09 0.07 3.21
CA VAL A 67 -3.94 0.94 3.44
C VAL A 67 -2.61 0.19 3.40
N LEU A 68 -1.55 0.97 3.23
CA LEU A 68 -0.19 0.59 3.51
C LEU A 68 0.15 0.96 4.95
N LEU A 69 0.44 -0.05 5.78
CA LEU A 69 0.92 0.13 7.14
C LEU A 69 2.39 -0.19 7.25
N GLN A 70 3.11 0.52 8.12
CA GLN A 70 4.44 0.14 8.57
C GLN A 70 4.51 0.22 10.09
N PHE A 71 5.21 -0.73 10.70
CA PHE A 71 5.38 -0.83 12.15
C PHE A 71 6.81 -0.50 12.59
N TYR A 72 6.97 -0.14 13.87
CA TYR A 72 8.30 -0.06 14.48
C TYR A 72 8.98 -1.43 14.56
N GLU A 73 8.22 -2.49 14.84
CA GLU A 73 8.69 -3.87 14.90
C GLU A 73 7.73 -4.78 14.13
N ILE A 74 8.19 -5.94 13.66
CA ILE A 74 7.29 -6.89 13.00
C ILE A 74 6.30 -7.41 14.06
N PRO A 75 4.98 -7.22 13.89
CA PRO A 75 4.01 -7.68 14.87
C PRO A 75 4.10 -9.19 15.06
N ASP A 76 4.21 -9.63 16.31
CA ASP A 76 4.09 -11.04 16.66
C ASP A 76 2.63 -11.52 16.59
N GLU A 77 2.38 -12.82 16.79
CA GLU A 77 1.02 -13.37 16.72
C GLU A 77 0.06 -12.76 17.76
N LEU A 78 0.56 -12.41 18.94
CA LEU A 78 -0.25 -11.79 19.98
C LEU A 78 -0.64 -10.37 19.58
N GLN A 79 0.28 -9.61 18.99
CA GLN A 79 0.03 -8.27 18.47
C GLN A 79 -0.87 -8.30 17.23
N LYS A 80 -0.72 -9.28 16.34
CA LYS A 80 -1.66 -9.51 15.22
C LYS A 80 -3.08 -9.78 15.71
N ASN A 81 -3.23 -10.55 16.78
CA ASN A 81 -4.55 -10.79 17.38
C ASN A 81 -5.15 -9.51 17.99
N ARG A 82 -4.32 -8.66 18.63
CA ARG A 82 -4.75 -7.35 19.13
C ARG A 82 -5.16 -6.41 17.99
N LEU A 83 -4.34 -6.31 16.95
CA LEU A 83 -4.65 -5.55 15.73
C LEU A 83 -6.03 -5.96 15.19
N LYS A 84 -6.24 -7.26 15.01
CA LYS A 84 -7.52 -7.80 14.51
C LYS A 84 -8.70 -7.47 15.41
N ALA A 85 -8.53 -7.58 16.74
CA ALA A 85 -9.56 -7.24 17.71
C ALA A 85 -9.93 -5.74 17.69
N THR A 86 -8.98 -4.86 17.37
CA THR A 86 -9.20 -3.42 17.21
C THR A 86 -9.79 -3.06 15.84
N GLY A 87 -9.85 -4.00 14.90
CA GLY A 87 -10.38 -3.78 13.54
C GLY A 87 -9.31 -3.51 12.49
N ILE A 88 -8.06 -3.91 12.74
CA ILE A 88 -6.95 -3.84 11.78
C ILE A 88 -6.58 -5.26 11.35
N VAL A 89 -6.73 -5.57 10.07
CA VAL A 89 -6.40 -6.88 9.49
C VAL A 89 -5.20 -6.73 8.57
N LEU A 90 -4.10 -7.40 8.87
CA LEU A 90 -2.92 -7.45 7.99
C LEU A 90 -3.11 -8.51 6.91
N HIS A 91 -2.74 -8.19 5.67
CA HIS A 91 -2.83 -9.07 4.51
C HIS A 91 -1.45 -9.54 4.06
N ASP A 92 -0.77 -8.79 3.18
CA ASP A 92 0.52 -9.17 2.62
C ASP A 92 1.66 -8.44 3.30
N TYR A 93 2.75 -9.16 3.57
CA TYR A 93 3.99 -8.55 4.03
C TYR A 93 4.70 -7.83 2.87
N ILE A 94 5.10 -6.60 3.13
CA ILE A 94 5.95 -5.77 2.30
C ILE A 94 7.28 -5.59 3.04
N PRO A 95 8.43 -5.62 2.35
CA PRO A 95 9.73 -5.46 3.00
C PRO A 95 9.78 -4.25 3.94
N HIS A 96 10.58 -4.37 5.01
CA HIS A 96 10.79 -3.32 6.01
C HIS A 96 9.58 -3.05 6.90
N ARG A 97 9.04 -4.12 7.48
CA ARG A 97 7.98 -4.09 8.52
C ARG A 97 6.68 -3.46 8.02
N ALA A 98 6.46 -3.52 6.72
CA ALA A 98 5.30 -2.95 6.06
C ALA A 98 4.30 -4.04 5.67
N PHE A 99 3.03 -3.67 5.56
CA PHE A 99 1.94 -4.58 5.23
C PHE A 99 0.88 -3.85 4.41
N SER A 100 0.24 -4.56 3.48
CA SER A 100 -1.12 -4.18 3.07
C SER A 100 -2.08 -4.56 4.20
N ALA A 101 -3.07 -3.74 4.48
CA ALA A 101 -4.00 -3.95 5.58
C ALA A 101 -5.37 -3.35 5.32
N SER A 102 -6.40 -3.91 5.96
CA SER A 102 -7.71 -3.28 6.10
C SER A 102 -7.85 -2.66 7.48
N ILE A 103 -8.37 -1.44 7.54
CA ILE A 103 -8.65 -0.73 8.79
C ILE A 103 -10.14 -0.39 8.86
N ALA A 104 -10.81 -0.87 9.90
CA ALA A 104 -12.20 -0.55 10.19
C ALA A 104 -12.37 0.95 10.53
N PRO A 105 -13.52 1.56 10.22
CA PRO A 105 -13.75 2.99 10.44
C PRO A 105 -13.83 3.43 11.90
N THR A 106 -14.02 2.47 12.78
CA THR A 106 -14.02 2.66 14.24
C THR A 106 -12.61 2.89 14.80
N VAL A 107 -11.56 2.53 14.06
CA VAL A 107 -10.17 2.72 14.48
C VAL A 107 -9.86 4.21 14.56
N THR A 108 -9.12 4.59 15.59
CA THR A 108 -8.66 5.95 15.83
C THR A 108 -7.15 6.08 15.62
N PRO A 109 -6.63 7.29 15.37
CA PRO A 109 -5.19 7.52 15.35
C PRO A 109 -4.46 7.02 16.60
N ASN A 110 -5.08 7.15 17.78
CA ASN A 110 -4.49 6.69 19.04
C ASN A 110 -4.34 5.17 19.09
N ASP A 111 -5.27 4.43 18.48
CA ASP A 111 -5.15 2.98 18.37
C ASP A 111 -3.92 2.59 17.54
N LEU A 112 -3.65 3.30 16.43
CA LEU A 112 -2.48 3.07 15.59
C LEU A 112 -1.18 3.27 16.39
N VAL A 113 -1.10 4.36 17.15
CA VAL A 113 0.05 4.66 18.02
C VAL A 113 0.22 3.55 19.07
N ALA A 114 -0.85 3.18 19.77
CA ALA A 114 -0.83 2.18 20.82
C ALA A 114 -0.44 0.78 20.30
N LEU A 115 -0.77 0.48 19.04
CA LEU A 115 -0.47 -0.78 18.38
C LEU A 115 0.92 -0.79 17.70
N GLY A 116 1.71 0.27 17.85
CA GLY A 116 3.09 0.33 17.35
C GLY A 116 3.20 0.58 15.84
N VAL A 117 2.14 1.14 15.23
CA VAL A 117 2.19 1.61 13.85
C VAL A 117 3.11 2.82 13.78
N ARG A 118 4.02 2.82 12.81
CA ARG A 118 4.93 3.92 12.49
C ARG A 118 4.40 4.80 11.36
N PHE A 119 3.73 4.22 10.38
CA PHE A 119 3.19 4.93 9.22
C PHE A 119 1.91 4.27 8.72
N VAL A 120 1.03 5.10 8.19
CA VAL A 120 -0.20 4.73 7.48
C VAL A 120 -0.34 5.62 6.25
N GLY A 121 -0.66 5.02 5.11
CA GLY A 121 -0.86 5.75 3.86
C GLY A 121 -1.67 4.94 2.85
N LEU A 122 -2.16 5.59 1.80
CA LEU A 122 -2.82 4.91 0.69
C LEU A 122 -1.80 4.42 -0.34
N PHE A 123 -2.16 3.33 -1.02
CA PHE A 123 -1.49 2.94 -2.25
C PHE A 123 -1.78 3.97 -3.34
N GLN A 124 -0.75 4.38 -4.08
CA GLN A 124 -0.96 5.15 -5.30
C GLN A 124 -1.49 4.21 -6.40
N PRO A 125 -2.24 4.72 -7.40
CA PRO A 125 -2.69 3.88 -8.50
C PRO A 125 -1.56 3.12 -9.20
N THR A 126 -0.40 3.77 -9.33
CA THR A 126 0.82 3.15 -9.89
C THR A 126 1.39 2.02 -9.02
N ASP A 127 1.11 2.01 -7.71
CA ASP A 127 1.52 0.92 -6.80
C ASP A 127 0.67 -0.35 -7.00
N LYS A 128 -0.54 -0.22 -7.58
CA LYS A 128 -1.47 -1.32 -7.88
C LYS A 128 -1.22 -1.96 -9.25
N LEU A 129 -0.33 -1.39 -10.07
CA LEU A 129 0.02 -1.89 -11.40
C LEU A 129 1.30 -2.73 -11.38
N SER A 130 1.36 -3.76 -12.21
CA SER A 130 2.58 -4.53 -12.41
C SER A 130 3.59 -3.74 -13.27
N PRO A 131 4.91 -3.95 -13.12
CA PRO A 131 5.92 -3.26 -13.93
C PRO A 131 5.67 -3.38 -15.43
N GLU A 132 5.20 -4.54 -15.91
CA GLU A 132 4.90 -4.79 -17.32
C GLU A 132 3.73 -3.92 -17.83
N LEU A 133 2.79 -3.56 -16.96
CA LEU A 133 1.69 -2.65 -17.29
C LEU A 133 2.16 -1.19 -17.34
N LEU A 134 3.22 -0.83 -16.62
CA LEU A 134 3.81 0.51 -16.63
C LEU A 134 4.77 0.72 -17.81
N GLU A 135 5.53 -0.32 -18.19
CA GLU A 135 6.57 -0.25 -19.23
C GLU A 135 6.02 -0.37 -20.66
N GLY A 136 4.74 -0.76 -20.80
CA GLY A 136 4.09 -0.92 -22.09
C GLY A 136 3.86 -2.39 -22.45
N TYR A 137 2.59 -2.74 -22.70
CA TYR A 137 2.16 -4.12 -22.81
C TYR A 137 2.61 -4.77 -24.13
N PRO A 138 3.14 -6.01 -24.12
CA PRO A 138 3.43 -6.75 -25.34
C PRO A 138 2.13 -7.05 -26.11
N GLN A 139 2.05 -6.61 -27.37
CA GLN A 139 0.84 -6.67 -28.21
C GLN A 139 0.34 -8.10 -28.50
N THR A 140 1.09 -9.13 -28.09
CA THR A 140 0.85 -10.54 -28.45
C THR A 140 -0.32 -11.19 -27.70
N ARG A 141 -0.88 -10.55 -26.66
CA ARG A 141 -1.91 -11.15 -25.79
C ARG A 141 -3.34 -10.63 -25.98
N SER A 142 -3.54 -9.59 -26.79
CA SER A 142 -4.88 -9.04 -27.07
C SER A 142 -5.30 -9.28 -28.50
N LYS A 143 -6.55 -9.70 -28.70
CA LYS A 143 -7.17 -9.85 -30.03
C LYS A 143 -7.48 -8.50 -30.70
N SER A 144 -7.41 -7.40 -29.95
CA SER A 144 -7.71 -6.04 -30.43
C SER A 144 -6.66 -5.05 -29.95
N PRO A 145 -6.20 -4.11 -30.81
CA PRO A 145 -5.14 -3.16 -30.47
C PRO A 145 -5.49 -2.25 -29.29
N ASP A 146 -6.77 -2.03 -28.99
CA ASP A 146 -7.24 -1.10 -27.95
C ASP A 146 -7.67 -1.78 -26.66
N ARG A 147 -7.70 -3.13 -26.64
CA ARG A 147 -8.07 -3.91 -25.47
C ARG A 147 -6.87 -4.59 -24.83
N LEU A 148 -7.02 -4.91 -23.56
CA LEU A 148 -5.96 -5.46 -22.72
C LEU A 148 -6.53 -6.57 -21.84
N ALA A 149 -5.87 -7.72 -21.80
CA ALA A 149 -6.16 -8.77 -20.85
C ALA A 149 -5.33 -8.58 -19.57
N VAL A 150 -6.01 -8.48 -18.42
CA VAL A 150 -5.38 -8.28 -17.11
C VAL A 150 -5.90 -9.28 -16.09
N TYR A 151 -5.08 -9.51 -15.08
CA TYR A 151 -5.48 -10.17 -13.85
C TYR A 151 -5.59 -9.09 -12.76
N VAL A 152 -6.73 -9.07 -12.07
CA VAL A 152 -7.01 -8.17 -10.94
C VAL A 152 -7.02 -9.03 -9.68
N LEU A 153 -6.08 -8.76 -8.78
CA LEU A 153 -6.08 -9.29 -7.42
C LEU A 153 -6.91 -8.35 -6.54
N THR A 154 -7.83 -8.90 -5.77
CA THR A 154 -8.64 -8.16 -4.79
C THR A 154 -8.17 -8.45 -3.38
N TYR A 155 -8.56 -7.60 -2.42
CA TYR A 155 -8.30 -7.89 -1.01
C TYR A 155 -9.14 -9.08 -0.52
N PRO A 156 -8.66 -9.87 0.46
CA PRO A 156 -9.36 -11.05 0.95
C PRO A 156 -10.73 -10.77 1.59
N ASP A 157 -10.94 -9.55 2.07
CA ASP A 157 -12.19 -9.07 2.67
C ASP A 157 -13.20 -8.52 1.65
N ILE A 158 -12.87 -8.54 0.36
CA ILE A 158 -13.78 -8.16 -0.73
C ILE A 158 -14.32 -9.42 -1.41
N PRO A 159 -15.65 -9.67 -1.38
CA PRO A 159 -16.25 -10.76 -2.14
C PRO A 159 -16.04 -10.57 -3.65
N ILE A 160 -15.59 -11.61 -4.36
CA ILE A 160 -15.31 -11.49 -5.80
C ILE A 160 -16.57 -11.17 -6.59
N SER A 161 -17.72 -11.70 -6.19
CA SER A 161 -19.01 -11.34 -6.80
C SER A 161 -19.32 -9.83 -6.74
N ALA A 162 -18.99 -9.17 -5.63
CA ALA A 162 -19.18 -7.73 -5.47
C ALA A 162 -18.18 -6.93 -6.33
N ALA A 163 -16.91 -7.35 -6.35
CA ALA A 163 -15.88 -6.75 -7.21
C ALA A 163 -16.25 -6.85 -8.70
N VAL A 164 -16.66 -8.04 -9.17
CA VAL A 164 -17.14 -8.25 -10.55
C VAL A 164 -18.30 -7.32 -10.90
N SER A 165 -19.25 -7.16 -9.98
CA SER A 165 -20.42 -6.28 -10.19
C SER A 165 -20.01 -4.81 -10.38
N ILE A 166 -19.03 -4.32 -9.61
CA ILE A 166 -18.48 -2.96 -9.79
C ILE A 166 -17.75 -2.85 -11.12
N LEU A 167 -16.93 -3.84 -11.48
CA LEU A 167 -16.14 -3.82 -12.71
C LEU A 167 -17.04 -3.71 -13.94
N ILE A 168 -18.07 -4.55 -14.04
CA ILE A 168 -19.04 -4.53 -15.15
C ILE A 168 -19.82 -3.21 -15.20
N ARG A 169 -20.12 -2.61 -14.05
CA ARG A 169 -20.87 -1.34 -13.99
C ARG A 169 -20.03 -0.13 -14.38
N LYS A 170 -18.76 -0.09 -14.00
CA LYS A 170 -17.88 1.07 -14.19
C LYS A 170 -17.09 1.04 -15.50
N PHE A 171 -16.78 -0.14 -16.03
CA PHE A 171 -15.85 -0.29 -17.13
C PHE A 171 -16.46 -1.02 -18.33
N ASP A 172 -15.92 -0.74 -19.51
CA ASP A 172 -16.21 -1.53 -20.70
C ASP A 172 -15.26 -2.74 -20.66
N CYS A 173 -15.70 -3.77 -19.93
CA CYS A 173 -14.91 -4.97 -19.71
C CYS A 173 -15.69 -6.25 -19.96
N GLU A 174 -14.94 -7.30 -20.29
CA GLU A 174 -15.41 -8.67 -20.39
C GLU A 174 -14.71 -9.52 -19.33
N ILE A 175 -15.48 -10.11 -18.42
CA ILE A 175 -14.94 -11.03 -17.42
C ILE A 175 -14.73 -12.39 -18.07
N LEU A 176 -13.48 -12.87 -18.09
CA LEU A 176 -13.12 -14.17 -18.65
C LEU A 176 -13.30 -15.29 -17.61
N SER A 177 -12.85 -15.03 -16.38
CA SER A 177 -12.95 -15.96 -15.26
C SER A 177 -12.75 -15.23 -13.93
N SER A 178 -13.19 -15.85 -12.85
CA SER A 178 -12.97 -15.35 -11.50
C SER A 178 -12.78 -16.50 -10.51
N SER A 179 -12.07 -16.24 -9.41
CA SER A 179 -11.81 -17.22 -8.34
C SER A 179 -11.88 -16.56 -6.97
N GLU A 180 -12.84 -16.99 -6.15
CA GLU A 180 -12.92 -16.60 -4.74
C GLU A 180 -11.70 -17.08 -3.95
N GLN A 181 -11.22 -18.31 -4.20
CA GLN A 181 -10.09 -18.88 -3.47
C GLN A 181 -8.78 -18.10 -3.68
N PHE A 182 -8.56 -17.56 -4.88
CA PHE A 182 -7.35 -16.81 -5.22
C PHE A 182 -7.54 -15.30 -5.19
N HIS A 183 -8.73 -14.82 -4.81
CA HIS A 183 -9.11 -13.42 -4.87
C HIS A 183 -8.74 -12.77 -6.22
N LEU A 184 -9.02 -13.48 -7.31
CA LEU A 184 -8.49 -13.19 -8.64
C LEU A 184 -9.61 -13.06 -9.66
N ILE A 185 -9.55 -12.02 -10.49
CA ILE A 185 -10.45 -11.79 -11.62
C ILE A 185 -9.61 -11.65 -12.89
N SER A 186 -9.88 -12.48 -13.90
CA SER A 186 -9.32 -12.32 -15.24
C SER A 186 -10.32 -11.58 -16.11
N LEU A 187 -9.90 -10.46 -16.71
CA LEU A 187 -10.78 -9.65 -17.53
C LEU A 187 -10.07 -9.02 -18.72
N ILE A 188 -10.85 -8.64 -19.72
CA ILE A 188 -10.41 -7.80 -20.84
C ILE A 188 -11.07 -6.44 -20.70
N LEU A 189 -10.30 -5.35 -20.77
CA LEU A 189 -10.82 -3.97 -20.72
C LEU A 189 -10.14 -3.07 -21.76
N LEU A 190 -10.64 -1.84 -21.94
CA LEU A 190 -9.99 -0.83 -22.78
C LEU A 190 -8.68 -0.35 -22.14
N LYS A 191 -7.62 -0.21 -22.94
CA LYS A 191 -6.29 0.23 -22.47
C LYS A 191 -6.33 1.58 -21.75
N ASN A 192 -7.17 2.51 -22.21
CA ASN A 192 -7.33 3.82 -21.60
C ASN A 192 -8.02 3.79 -20.22
N GLN A 193 -8.68 2.69 -19.85
CA GLN A 193 -9.34 2.51 -18.55
C GLN A 193 -8.42 1.94 -17.47
N LEU A 194 -7.18 1.55 -17.82
CA LEU A 194 -6.26 0.88 -16.89
C LEU A 194 -5.92 1.75 -15.66
N ASN A 195 -5.65 3.03 -15.86
CA ASN A 195 -5.32 3.94 -14.75
C ASN A 195 -6.53 4.21 -13.85
N GLU A 196 -7.74 4.23 -14.41
CA GLU A 196 -8.97 4.39 -13.65
C GLU A 196 -9.28 3.13 -12.83
N LEU A 197 -9.10 1.93 -13.42
CA LEU A 197 -9.17 0.66 -12.70
C LEU A 197 -8.20 0.63 -11.51
N ALA A 198 -6.95 1.06 -11.72
CA ALA A 198 -5.95 1.14 -10.67
C ALA A 198 -6.24 2.20 -9.59
N SER A 199 -7.20 3.09 -9.83
CA SER A 199 -7.61 4.11 -8.86
C SER A 199 -8.80 3.68 -8.00
N LEU A 200 -9.33 2.47 -8.20
CA LEU A 200 -10.41 1.93 -7.37
C LEU A 200 -9.91 1.53 -5.98
N GLU A 201 -10.74 1.82 -4.98
CA GLU A 201 -10.68 1.29 -3.62
C GLU A 201 -11.65 0.11 -3.48
#